data_AF-A0A0R2QXK0-F1
#
_entry.id   AF-A0A0R2QXK0-F1
#
_cell.length_a   1.000
_cell.length_b   1.000
_cell.length_c   1.000
_cell.angle_alpha   90.00
_cell.angle_beta   90.00
_cell.angle_gamma   90.00
#
_symmetry.space_group_name_H-M   'P 1'
#
loop_
_entity.id
_entity.type
_entity.pdbx_description
1 polymer ?
#
loop_
_entity_poly.entity_id
_entity_poly.type
_entity_poly.pdbx_seq_one_letter_code
_entity_poly.pdbx_strand_id
1 'polypeptide(L)'
;MTTQPSIIDSPTEWVADHITRYVETNGEDGHMWRGVPTLLLTTTGRKSGALRRTALIYGTLGNDYLLVASKGGFPTHPLWYTNLEADAVVTLQVGADVFQARASTMPEGAERD
;
A
#
# COMPACT_ATOMS: atom_id res chain seq x y z
N MET A 1 -5.13 27.04 -8.68
CA MET A 1 -4.07 26.02 -8.77
C MET A 1 -4.34 25.02 -7.67
N THR A 2 -4.88 23.85 -8.00
CA THR A 2 -5.19 22.82 -7.01
C THR A 2 -3.86 22.18 -6.64
N THR A 3 -3.31 22.56 -5.49
CA THR A 3 -2.13 21.88 -4.93
C THR A 3 -2.54 20.42 -4.72
N GLN A 4 -2.04 19.51 -5.56
CA GLN A 4 -2.16 18.09 -5.24
C GLN A 4 -1.49 17.89 -3.88
N PRO A 5 -2.19 17.31 -2.88
CA PRO A 5 -1.59 17.06 -1.59
C PRO A 5 -0.33 16.22 -1.80
N SER A 6 0.80 16.68 -1.28
CA SER A 6 2.04 15.92 -1.35
C SER A 6 1.86 14.57 -0.65
N ILE A 7 2.19 13.50 -1.36
CA ILE A 7 2.21 12.15 -0.81
C ILE A 7 3.46 12.04 0.07
N ILE A 8 3.28 11.61 1.32
CA ILE A 8 4.37 11.36 2.26
C ILE A 8 4.72 9.87 2.19
N ASP A 9 5.93 9.58 1.72
CA ASP A 9 6.44 8.21 1.67
C ASP A 9 6.85 7.69 3.06
N SER A 10 7.02 6.37 3.17
CA SER A 10 7.44 5.72 4.41
C SER A 10 8.72 6.37 4.96
N PRO A 11 8.80 6.66 6.28
CA PRO A 11 10.01 7.24 6.88
C PRO A 11 11.16 6.22 6.99
N THR A 12 10.93 4.96 6.68
CA THR A 12 11.96 3.93 6.63
C THR A 12 12.75 4.07 5.33
N GLU A 13 14.03 4.45 5.42
CA GLU A 13 14.88 4.84 4.27
C GLU A 13 14.83 3.84 3.12
N TRP A 14 15.08 2.55 3.36
CA TRP A 14 15.06 1.55 2.29
C TRP A 14 13.68 1.38 1.63
N VAL A 15 12.59 1.64 2.37
CA VAL A 15 11.23 1.63 1.81
C VAL A 15 11.01 2.88 0.95
N ALA A 16 11.50 4.04 1.39
CA ALA A 16 11.45 5.27 0.60
C ALA A 16 12.24 5.12 -0.70
N ASP A 17 13.46 4.57 -0.66
CA ASP A 17 14.28 4.33 -1.85
C ASP A 17 13.62 3.33 -2.82
N HIS A 18 12.93 2.32 -2.28
CA HIS A 18 12.14 1.39 -3.09
C HIS A 18 10.95 2.10 -3.75
N ILE A 19 10.22 2.94 -3.01
CA ILE A 19 9.11 3.72 -3.56
C ILE A 19 9.60 4.67 -4.66
N THR A 20 10.71 5.38 -4.44
CA THR A 20 11.27 6.32 -5.42
C THR A 20 11.55 5.62 -6.75
N ARG A 21 12.28 4.49 -6.72
CA ARG A 21 12.57 3.70 -7.94
C ARG A 21 11.28 3.21 -8.62
N TYR A 22 10.31 2.74 -7.84
CA TYR A 22 9.01 2.31 -8.34
C TYR A 22 8.28 3.43 -9.07
N VAL A 23 8.22 4.63 -8.48
CA VAL A 23 7.50 5.76 -9.06
C VAL A 23 8.22 6.32 -10.29
N GLU A 24 9.54 6.49 -10.22
CA GLU A 24 10.35 7.07 -11.30
C GLU A 24 10.36 6.21 -12.56
N THR A 25 10.25 4.89 -12.40
CA THR A 25 10.27 3.93 -13.50
C THR A 25 8.88 3.42 -13.89
N ASN A 26 7.82 4.01 -13.34
CA ASN A 26 6.44 3.55 -13.55
C ASN A 26 6.27 2.04 -13.27
N GLY A 27 6.94 1.55 -12.22
CA GLY A 27 6.89 0.17 -11.76
C GLY A 27 7.82 -0.80 -12.47
N GLU A 28 8.57 -0.39 -13.51
CA GLU A 28 9.57 -1.26 -14.17
C GLU A 28 10.64 -1.74 -13.18
N ASP A 29 11.15 -0.85 -12.34
CA ASP A 29 11.99 -1.19 -11.19
C ASP A 29 11.19 -1.06 -9.89
N GLY A 30 11.09 -2.16 -9.15
CA GLY A 30 10.49 -2.18 -7.83
C GLY A 30 9.21 -3.00 -7.74
N HIS A 31 8.45 -3.21 -8.83
CA HIS A 31 7.29 -4.11 -8.80
C HIS A 31 7.72 -5.50 -8.34
N MET A 32 8.73 -6.08 -8.98
CA MET A 32 9.30 -7.35 -8.53
C MET A 32 10.44 -7.10 -7.53
N TRP A 33 10.22 -7.48 -6.26
CA TRP A 33 11.23 -7.38 -5.21
C TRP A 33 11.61 -8.78 -4.72
N ARG A 34 12.87 -9.19 -4.93
CA ARG A 34 13.38 -10.52 -4.54
C ARG A 34 12.51 -11.69 -5.02
N GLY A 35 11.94 -11.58 -6.22
CA GLY A 35 11.12 -12.62 -6.84
C GLY A 35 9.64 -12.63 -6.42
N VAL A 36 9.19 -11.69 -5.57
CA VAL A 36 7.78 -11.54 -5.20
C VAL A 36 7.21 -10.20 -5.67
N PRO A 37 5.91 -10.13 -6.04
CA PRO A 37 5.30 -8.91 -6.50
C PRO A 37 5.00 -7.95 -5.35
N THR A 38 5.20 -6.66 -5.60
CA THR A 38 4.89 -5.57 -4.69
C THR A 38 4.08 -4.50 -5.41
N LEU A 39 3.30 -3.75 -4.62
CA LEU A 39 2.53 -2.60 -5.06
C LEU A 39 2.77 -1.44 -4.11
N LEU A 40 2.42 -0.23 -4.55
CA LEU A 40 2.39 0.94 -3.68
C LEU A 40 0.96 1.18 -3.20
N LEU A 41 0.79 1.25 -1.87
CA LEU A 41 -0.46 1.59 -1.21
C LEU A 41 -0.40 3.04 -0.74
N THR A 42 -1.34 3.88 -1.17
CA THR A 42 -1.53 5.24 -0.65
C THR A 42 -2.83 5.32 0.15
N THR A 43 -2.74 5.80 1.40
CA THR A 43 -3.85 5.95 2.35
C THR A 43 -3.97 7.38 2.88
N THR A 44 -5.16 7.77 3.32
CA THR A 44 -5.37 9.02 4.06
C THR A 44 -4.98 8.83 5.52
N GLY A 45 -4.03 9.59 6.04
CA GLY A 45 -3.62 9.51 7.44
C GLY A 45 -4.76 9.91 8.39
N ARG A 46 -5.31 8.95 9.15
CA ARG A 46 -6.54 9.16 9.96
C ARG A 46 -6.49 10.32 10.96
N LYS A 47 -5.29 10.70 11.41
CA LYS A 47 -5.07 11.84 12.33
C LYS A 47 -4.66 13.12 11.62
N SER A 48 -3.93 13.00 10.50
CA SER A 48 -3.27 14.13 9.85
C SER A 48 -3.95 14.61 8.58
N GLY A 49 -4.84 13.82 7.98
CA GLY A 49 -5.40 14.05 6.64
C GLY A 49 -4.40 13.90 5.47
N ALA A 50 -3.09 13.94 5.75
CA ALA A 50 -2.05 13.76 4.73
C ALA A 50 -2.11 12.39 4.05
N LEU A 51 -1.86 12.37 2.73
CA LEU A 51 -1.68 11.13 1.97
C LEU A 51 -0.35 10.47 2.36
N ARG A 52 -0.39 9.15 2.60
CA ARG A 52 0.76 8.36 3.04
C ARG A 52 0.92 7.14 2.15
N ARG A 53 2.13 6.93 1.63
CA ARG A 53 2.43 5.83 0.73
C ARG A 53 3.47 4.88 1.29
N THR A 54 3.24 3.58 1.08
CA THR A 54 4.15 2.49 1.46
C THR A 54 4.17 1.42 0.38
N ALA A 55 5.29 0.73 0.23
CA ALA A 55 5.38 -0.48 -0.59
C ALA A 55 4.95 -1.70 0.23
N LEU A 56 4.21 -2.62 -0.37
CA LEU A 56 3.76 -3.87 0.25
C LEU A 56 3.89 -5.02 -0.75
N ILE A 57 4.29 -6.20 -0.27
CA ILE A 57 4.06 -7.46 -0.99
C ILE A 57 2.55 -7.71 -1.04
N TYR A 58 2.06 -8.17 -2.19
CA TYR A 58 0.65 -8.53 -2.35
C TYR A 58 0.49 -9.92 -2.95
N GLY A 59 -0.67 -10.53 -2.71
CA GLY A 59 -1.18 -11.66 -3.47
C GLY A 59 -2.44 -11.27 -4.24
N THR A 60 -2.93 -12.15 -5.09
CA THR A 60 -4.20 -11.94 -5.81
C THR A 60 -5.23 -12.95 -5.33
N LEU A 61 -6.47 -12.50 -5.16
CA LEU A 61 -7.63 -13.36 -4.87
C LEU A 61 -8.72 -13.04 -5.89
N GLY A 62 -8.86 -13.87 -6.92
CA GLY A 62 -9.70 -13.54 -8.07
C GLY A 62 -9.26 -12.24 -8.74
N ASN A 63 -10.13 -11.22 -8.72
CA ASN A 63 -9.84 -9.89 -9.26
C ASN A 63 -9.32 -8.90 -8.22
N ASP A 64 -9.16 -9.33 -6.96
CA ASP A 64 -8.78 -8.48 -5.84
C ASP A 64 -7.30 -8.63 -5.47
N TYR A 65 -6.76 -7.59 -4.82
CA TYR A 65 -5.41 -7.59 -4.25
C TYR A 65 -5.46 -7.91 -2.76
N LEU A 66 -4.73 -8.93 -2.35
CA LEU A 66 -4.59 -9.34 -0.95
C LEU A 66 -3.36 -8.69 -0.32
N LEU A 67 -3.58 -7.88 0.71
CA LEU A 67 -2.53 -7.25 1.52
C LEU A 67 -2.55 -7.82 2.93
N VAL A 68 -1.38 -8.19 3.44
CA VAL A 68 -1.27 -8.70 4.82
C VAL A 68 -0.76 -7.58 5.73
N ALA A 69 -1.57 -7.21 6.73
CA ALA A 69 -1.24 -6.24 7.77
C ALA A 69 -0.22 -6.76 8.80
N SER A 70 0.86 -7.39 8.32
CA SER A 70 1.95 -7.87 9.16
C SER A 70 2.95 -6.76 9.40
N LYS A 71 3.29 -6.55 10.68
CA LYS A 71 4.42 -5.75 11.12
C LYS A 71 5.42 -6.66 11.84
N GLY A 72 5.82 -7.77 11.21
CA GLY A 72 6.90 -8.64 11.73
C GLY A 72 6.70 -9.14 13.17
N GLY A 73 5.46 -9.43 13.59
CA GLY A 73 5.15 -9.91 14.95
C GLY A 73 4.96 -8.81 16.01
N PHE A 74 4.99 -7.54 15.65
CA PHE A 74 4.62 -6.46 16.58
C PHE A 74 3.16 -6.61 17.05
N PRO A 75 2.85 -6.28 18.32
CA PRO A 75 1.50 -6.42 18.88
C PRO A 75 0.49 -5.39 18.33
N THR A 76 0.95 -4.46 17.49
CA THR A 76 0.13 -3.37 16.96
C THR A 76 0.07 -3.44 15.45
N HIS A 77 -1.12 -3.18 14.92
CA HIS A 77 -1.32 -3.06 13.48
C HIS A 77 -0.44 -1.95 12.88
N PRO A 78 0.02 -2.11 11.64
CA PRO A 78 0.73 -1.04 10.94
C PRO A 78 -0.19 0.16 10.74
N LEU A 79 0.39 1.37 10.70
CA LEU A 79 -0.39 2.61 10.63
C LEU A 79 -1.29 2.67 9.39
N TRP A 80 -0.83 2.14 8.26
CA TRP A 80 -1.64 2.07 7.04
C TRP A 80 -2.93 1.28 7.27
N TYR A 81 -2.89 0.18 8.04
CA TYR A 81 -4.09 -0.61 8.34
C TYR A 81 -5.09 0.21 9.15
N THR A 82 -4.61 0.89 10.20
CA THR A 82 -5.49 1.76 11.00
C THR A 82 -6.02 2.96 10.21
N ASN A 83 -5.33 3.38 9.13
CA ASN A 83 -5.85 4.37 8.20
C ASN A 83 -7.01 3.80 7.38
N LEU A 84 -6.88 2.56 6.88
CA LEU A 84 -7.94 1.87 6.13
C LEU A 84 -9.22 1.66 6.96
N GLU A 85 -9.06 1.38 8.25
CA GLU A 85 -10.20 1.27 9.17
C GLU A 85 -10.98 2.59 9.29
N ALA A 86 -10.31 3.73 9.10
CA ALA A 86 -10.93 5.05 9.17
C ALA A 86 -11.46 5.53 7.81
N ASP A 87 -10.75 5.23 6.73
CA ASP A 87 -11.12 5.52 5.35
C ASP A 87 -10.65 4.39 4.43
N ALA A 88 -11.62 3.63 3.93
CA ALA A 88 -11.37 2.47 3.08
C ALA A 88 -10.96 2.84 1.64
N VAL A 89 -11.04 4.11 1.23
CA VAL A 89 -10.63 4.54 -0.11
C VAL A 89 -9.11 4.66 -0.18
N VAL A 90 -8.51 3.95 -1.11
CA VAL A 90 -7.07 3.91 -1.32
C VAL A 90 -6.71 4.21 -2.76
N THR A 91 -5.47 4.59 -3.00
CA THR A 91 -4.87 4.52 -4.34
C THR A 91 -3.83 3.42 -4.34
N LEU A 92 -3.92 2.52 -5.31
CA LEU A 92 -2.94 1.48 -5.57
C LEU A 92 -2.13 1.85 -6.82
N GLN A 93 -0.83 1.58 -6.78
CA GLN A 93 -0.01 1.48 -7.98
C GLN A 93 0.50 0.04 -8.09
N VAL A 94 0.13 -0.63 -9.18
CA VAL A 94 0.51 -2.01 -9.51
C VAL A 94 1.24 -1.99 -10.85
N GLY A 95 2.56 -2.05 -10.80
CA GLY A 95 3.40 -1.79 -11.97
C GLY A 95 3.14 -0.39 -12.51
N ALA A 96 2.74 -0.33 -13.78
CA ALA A 96 2.39 0.90 -14.47
C ALA A 96 0.96 1.38 -14.17
N ASP A 97 0.10 0.54 -13.60
CA ASP A 97 -1.31 0.86 -13.39
C ASP A 97 -1.51 1.60 -12.07
N VAL A 98 -2.19 2.74 -12.12
CA VAL A 98 -2.55 3.53 -10.94
C VAL A 98 -4.07 3.71 -10.90
N PHE A 99 -4.72 3.27 -9.82
CA PHE A 99 -6.17 3.31 -9.70
C PHE A 99 -6.63 3.44 -8.25
N GLN A 100 -7.85 3.94 -8.06
CA GLN A 100 -8.49 3.93 -6.76
C GLN A 100 -9.17 2.59 -6.51
N ALA A 101 -9.10 2.12 -5.26
CA ALA A 101 -9.78 0.91 -4.80
C ALA A 101 -10.43 1.17 -3.45
N ARG A 102 -11.33 0.25 -3.05
CA ARG A 102 -11.92 0.23 -1.72
C ARG A 102 -11.43 -1.01 -0.98
N ALA A 103 -10.80 -0.81 0.18
CA ALA A 103 -10.31 -1.88 1.02
C ALA A 103 -11.42 -2.45 1.93
N SER A 104 -11.35 -3.75 2.21
CA SER A 104 -12.14 -4.41 3.23
C SER A 104 -11.32 -5.50 3.90
N THR A 105 -11.46 -5.65 5.22
CA THR A 105 -10.81 -6.75 5.95
C THR A 105 -11.54 -8.05 5.63
N MET A 106 -10.76 -9.07 5.24
CA MET A 106 -11.28 -10.41 5.00
C MET A 106 -11.80 -10.99 6.33
N PRO A 107 -13.04 -11.49 6.40
CA PRO A 107 -13.61 -12.02 7.63
C PRO A 107 -12.81 -13.24 8.12
N GLU A 108 -12.75 -13.39 9.44
CA GLU A 108 -12.09 -14.52 10.08
C GLU A 108 -12.77 -15.84 9.65
N GLY A 109 -11.98 -16.79 9.16
CA GLY A 109 -12.49 -18.09 8.69
C GLY A 109 -12.90 -18.16 7.21
N ALA A 110 -12.76 -17.09 6.43
CA ALA A 110 -12.78 -17.22 4.97
C ALA A 110 -11.51 -17.98 4.52
N GLU A 111 -11.70 -19.10 3.82
CA GLU A 111 -10.59 -19.94 3.33
C GLU A 111 -9.61 -19.11 2.47
N ARG A 112 -8.32 -19.36 2.69
CA ARG A 112 -7.22 -18.80 1.90
C ARG A 112 -6.81 -19.86 0.88
N ASP A 113 -7.61 -20.04 -0.15
CA ASP A 113 -7.30 -20.97 -1.23
C ASP A 113 -6.38 -20.35 -2.29
#